data_AF-A0A6P0USM1-F1
#
_entry.id   AF-A0A6P0USM1-F1
#
_cell.length_a   1.000
_cell.length_b   1.000
_cell.length_c   1.000
_cell.angle_alpha   90.00
_cell.angle_beta   90.00
_cell.angle_gamma   90.00
#
_symmetry.space_group_name_H-M   'P 1'
#
loop_
_entity.id
_entity.type
_entity.pdbx_description
1 polymer ?
#
loop_
_entity_poly.entity_id
_entity_poly.type
_entity_poly.pdbx_seq_one_letter_code
_entity_poly.pdbx_strand_id
1 'polypeptide(L)'
;MGKPIPNYKFSNILNSEKSEVSLDALKGKPVILEFWATWCGPCIPAMKKLDSLQKNFGDKIEIITISSERKERLEKFIKTSKTSLPIVSDTTHYDYFKYKVIPHSILIDKNGIVRAITGPENINENVIESMLAKNEIELEPKDDFQSSPTKESTIINSISNRDYTIELRSYEPQKRGILYVKDIDGKNNGIKMWNRTLDIMYKTLFDIPSFNRIIYKDSLSEKDFPFEEAYRYSLLIETSEKFKNNWKQLGIDVLNKSFDINARKSIDLLNCYILKNIDNTIKESIATESEYKFMGSILKMKKTGISTLVNYLEKFTDHPVVDSTDLVGKYDIELDWFEDDPKTLFSELKKYGLKLEKYDKRLPVEVMEIYRKK
;
A
#
# COMPACT_ATOMS: atom_id res chain seq x y z
N MET A 1 18.72 -14.29 12.41
CA MET A 1 19.42 -15.32 11.60
C MET A 1 20.42 -16.07 12.46
N GLY A 2 20.44 -17.40 12.40
CA GLY A 2 21.38 -18.27 13.11
C GLY A 2 21.20 -18.39 14.63
N LYS A 3 20.21 -17.70 15.20
CA LYS A 3 19.92 -17.69 16.64
C LYS A 3 18.59 -18.40 16.93
N PRO A 4 18.41 -18.97 18.13
CA PRO A 4 17.11 -19.44 18.58
C PRO A 4 16.07 -18.32 18.47
N ILE A 5 14.89 -18.65 17.97
CA ILE A 5 13.74 -17.76 18.08
C ILE A 5 13.31 -17.75 19.56
N PRO A 6 13.12 -16.57 20.18
CA PRO A 6 12.60 -16.57 21.54
C PRO A 6 11.17 -17.10 21.53
N ASN A 7 10.75 -17.69 22.64
CA ASN A 7 9.44 -18.29 22.72
C ASN A 7 8.36 -17.20 22.62
N TYR A 8 7.35 -17.48 21.81
CA TYR A 8 6.18 -16.63 21.60
C TYR A 8 4.94 -17.51 21.57
N LYS A 9 3.89 -17.08 22.26
CA LYS A 9 2.62 -17.80 22.30
C LYS A 9 1.62 -17.07 21.41
N PHE A 10 1.24 -17.73 20.33
CA PHE A 10 0.13 -17.29 19.49
C PHE A 10 -1.18 -17.76 20.13
N SER A 11 -2.13 -16.83 20.26
CA SER A 11 -3.50 -17.07 20.70
C SER A 11 -4.46 -16.70 19.57
N ASN A 12 -5.73 -17.12 19.66
CA ASN A 12 -6.75 -16.86 18.64
C ASN A 12 -6.40 -17.45 17.27
N ILE A 13 -5.91 -18.69 17.26
CA ILE A 13 -5.70 -19.44 16.03
C ILE A 13 -7.06 -19.83 15.46
N LEU A 14 -7.28 -19.44 14.21
CA LEU A 14 -8.43 -19.77 13.40
C LEU A 14 -8.05 -20.88 12.43
N ASN A 15 -9.05 -21.61 11.92
CA ASN A 15 -8.85 -22.70 10.96
C ASN A 15 -7.93 -23.82 11.49
N SER A 16 -7.95 -24.05 12.80
CA SER A 16 -7.20 -25.10 13.49
C SER A 16 -8.04 -25.63 14.66
N GLU A 17 -7.80 -26.88 15.07
CA GLU A 17 -8.40 -27.44 16.29
C GLU A 17 -7.85 -26.80 17.55
N LYS A 18 -6.62 -26.27 17.49
CA LYS A 18 -5.97 -25.57 18.60
C LYS A 18 -6.32 -24.09 18.52
N SER A 19 -6.68 -23.50 19.66
CA SER A 19 -6.89 -22.05 19.79
C SER A 19 -5.62 -21.27 20.14
N GLU A 20 -4.56 -21.98 20.54
CA GLU A 20 -3.26 -21.41 20.93
C GLU A 20 -2.10 -22.37 20.62
N VAL A 21 -0.91 -21.81 20.38
CA VAL A 21 0.33 -22.56 20.17
C VAL A 21 1.54 -21.70 20.54
N SER A 22 2.56 -22.30 21.16
CA SER A 22 3.83 -21.63 21.41
C SER A 22 4.91 -22.13 20.45
N LEU A 23 5.87 -21.26 20.13
CA LEU A 23 7.01 -21.63 19.29
C LEU A 23 7.84 -22.78 19.91
N ASP A 24 7.97 -22.81 21.24
CA ASP A 24 8.62 -23.93 21.92
C ASP A 24 7.88 -25.26 21.71
N ALA A 25 6.54 -25.25 21.65
CA ALA A 25 5.75 -26.46 21.41
C ALA A 25 5.84 -26.98 19.97
N LEU A 26 6.43 -26.20 19.06
CA LEU A 26 6.63 -26.57 17.65
C LEU A 26 8.04 -27.10 17.36
N LYS A 27 8.93 -27.12 18.34
CA LYS A 27 10.24 -27.78 18.22
C LYS A 27 10.05 -29.25 17.83
N GLY A 28 10.97 -29.75 17.02
CA GLY A 28 10.92 -31.09 16.42
C GLY A 28 10.53 -31.09 14.94
N LYS A 29 9.92 -30.02 14.42
CA LYS A 29 9.67 -29.83 12.99
C LYS A 29 9.99 -28.41 12.54
N PRO A 30 10.35 -28.19 11.27
CA PRO A 30 10.50 -26.85 10.73
C PRO A 30 9.17 -26.07 10.75
N VAL A 31 9.27 -24.77 11.03
CA VAL A 31 8.15 -23.83 11.13
C VAL A 31 8.37 -22.66 10.18
N ILE A 32 7.32 -22.28 9.45
CA ILE A 32 7.28 -21.07 8.63
C ILE A 32 6.24 -20.14 9.26
N LEU A 33 6.68 -18.96 9.71
CA LEU A 33 5.80 -17.88 10.12
C LEU A 33 5.60 -16.95 8.92
N GLU A 34 4.35 -16.66 8.56
CA GLU A 34 4.01 -15.71 7.50
C GLU A 34 3.19 -14.55 8.06
N PHE A 35 3.71 -13.33 7.98
CA PHE A 35 3.00 -12.12 8.40
C PHE A 35 2.38 -11.41 7.20
N TRP A 36 1.06 -11.20 7.26
CA TRP A 36 0.28 -10.80 6.10
C TRP A 36 -1.00 -10.05 6.48
N ALA A 37 -1.79 -9.64 5.48
CA ALA A 37 -3.12 -9.08 5.66
C ALA A 37 -4.01 -9.29 4.43
N THR A 38 -5.33 -9.29 4.60
CA THR A 38 -6.30 -9.47 3.50
C THR A 38 -6.29 -8.31 2.49
N TRP A 39 -5.93 -7.10 2.94
CA TRP A 39 -5.77 -5.92 2.09
C TRP A 39 -4.40 -5.84 1.39
N CYS A 40 -3.47 -6.75 1.70
CA CYS A 40 -2.15 -6.77 1.11
C CYS A 40 -2.18 -7.54 -0.23
N GLY A 41 -2.19 -6.79 -1.34
CA GLY A 41 -2.18 -7.34 -2.70
C GLY A 41 -1.21 -8.51 -2.94
N PRO A 42 0.11 -8.36 -2.68
CA PRO A 42 1.07 -9.46 -2.88
C PRO A 42 0.91 -10.62 -1.88
N CYS A 43 0.27 -10.41 -0.73
CA CYS A 43 0.09 -11.45 0.28
C CYS A 43 -0.91 -12.53 -0.15
N ILE A 44 -1.96 -12.17 -0.92
CA ILE A 44 -3.01 -13.11 -1.32
C ILE A 44 -2.50 -14.28 -2.19
N PRO A 45 -1.74 -14.06 -3.28
CA PRO A 45 -1.15 -15.17 -4.02
C PRO A 45 -0.11 -15.94 -3.21
N ALA A 46 0.63 -15.26 -2.31
CA ALA A 46 1.58 -15.92 -1.40
C ALA A 46 0.90 -16.91 -0.46
N MET A 47 -0.25 -16.55 0.13
CA MET A 47 -1.04 -17.45 0.98
C MET A 47 -1.46 -18.73 0.24
N LYS A 48 -1.88 -18.63 -1.03
CA LYS A 48 -2.21 -19.82 -1.86
C LYS A 48 -1.00 -20.72 -2.09
N LYS A 49 0.15 -20.12 -2.37
CA LYS A 49 1.42 -20.84 -2.56
C LYS A 49 1.82 -21.58 -1.28
N LEU A 50 1.77 -20.91 -0.13
CA LEU A 50 2.07 -21.51 1.17
C LEU A 50 1.09 -22.63 1.52
N ASP A 51 -0.21 -22.48 1.25
CA ASP A 51 -1.21 -23.53 1.45
C ASP A 51 -0.90 -24.78 0.60
N SER A 52 -0.44 -24.59 -0.64
CA SER A 52 0.03 -25.70 -1.48
C SER A 52 1.26 -26.39 -0.88
N LEU A 53 2.22 -25.63 -0.35
CA LEU A 53 3.40 -26.20 0.30
C LEU A 53 3.03 -26.98 1.56
N GLN A 54 2.14 -26.45 2.41
CA GLN A 54 1.63 -27.18 3.58
C GLN A 54 0.99 -28.51 3.19
N LYS A 55 0.19 -28.53 2.11
CA LYS A 55 -0.42 -29.76 1.58
C LYS A 55 0.61 -30.75 1.04
N ASN A 56 1.62 -30.28 0.31
CA ASN A 56 2.65 -31.14 -0.28
C ASN A 56 3.56 -31.78 0.77
N PHE A 57 3.91 -31.04 1.82
CA PHE A 57 4.81 -31.51 2.87
C PHE A 57 4.09 -32.11 4.09
N GLY A 58 2.79 -31.86 4.26
CA GLY A 58 1.98 -32.39 5.35
C GLY A 58 2.59 -32.10 6.72
N ASP A 59 2.59 -33.10 7.60
CA ASP A 59 3.09 -32.97 8.98
C ASP A 59 4.62 -32.78 9.10
N LYS A 60 5.36 -32.85 7.98
CA LYS A 60 6.81 -32.61 7.97
C LYS A 60 7.17 -31.17 8.29
N ILE A 61 6.25 -30.23 8.05
CA ILE A 61 6.42 -28.80 8.34
C ILE A 61 5.17 -28.23 8.99
N GLU A 62 5.31 -27.08 9.63
CA GLU A 62 4.18 -26.27 10.09
C GLU A 62 4.25 -24.87 9.47
N ILE A 63 3.18 -24.42 8.85
CA ILE A 63 3.04 -23.04 8.39
C ILE A 63 1.98 -22.35 9.25
N ILE A 64 2.38 -21.30 9.96
CA ILE A 64 1.49 -20.47 10.76
C ILE A 64 1.44 -19.09 10.12
N THR A 65 0.25 -18.63 9.79
CA THR A 65 0.04 -17.32 9.18
C THR A 65 -0.52 -16.36 10.21
N ILE A 66 -0.03 -15.12 10.24
CA ILE A 66 -0.30 -14.15 11.31
C ILE A 66 -0.77 -12.84 10.68
N SER A 67 -1.90 -12.32 11.16
CA SER A 67 -2.45 -11.02 10.77
C SER A 67 -2.95 -10.25 11.99
N SER A 68 -2.81 -8.93 11.95
CA SER A 68 -3.37 -8.00 12.94
C SER A 68 -4.84 -7.65 12.68
N GLU A 69 -5.45 -8.28 11.68
CA GLU A 69 -6.86 -8.06 11.35
C GLU A 69 -7.79 -8.76 12.35
N ARG A 70 -8.99 -8.19 12.49
CA ARG A 70 -10.05 -8.72 13.36
C ARG A 70 -10.46 -10.12 12.91
N LYS A 71 -10.84 -10.96 13.87
CA LYS A 71 -11.23 -12.36 13.68
C LYS A 71 -12.27 -12.54 12.58
N GLU A 72 -13.30 -11.69 12.55
CA GLU A 72 -14.41 -11.79 11.59
C GLU A 72 -13.93 -11.65 10.13
N ARG A 73 -12.96 -10.78 9.90
CA ARG A 73 -12.36 -10.55 8.57
C ARG A 73 -11.54 -11.75 8.11
N LEU A 74 -10.77 -12.34 9.03
CA LEU A 74 -9.99 -13.54 8.77
C LEU A 74 -10.88 -14.77 8.57
N GLU A 75 -11.95 -14.93 9.35
CA GLU A 75 -12.95 -16.00 9.16
C GLU A 75 -13.65 -15.91 7.81
N LYS A 76 -13.98 -14.70 7.34
CA LYS A 76 -14.51 -14.50 5.99
C LYS A 76 -13.48 -14.95 4.94
N PHE A 77 -12.23 -14.52 5.08
CA PHE A 77 -11.14 -14.93 4.19
C PHE A 77 -10.96 -16.46 4.16
N ILE A 78 -11.00 -17.14 5.32
CA ILE A 78 -10.90 -18.60 5.38
C ILE A 78 -12.01 -19.26 4.55
N LYS A 79 -13.25 -18.79 4.73
CA LYS A 79 -14.42 -19.31 3.99
C LYS A 79 -14.31 -19.08 2.48
N THR A 80 -13.88 -17.90 2.05
CA THR A 80 -13.82 -17.54 0.62
C THR A 80 -12.61 -18.15 -0.10
N SER A 81 -11.43 -18.11 0.54
CA SER A 81 -10.19 -18.66 -0.02
C SER A 81 -10.13 -20.18 0.03
N LYS A 82 -10.87 -20.81 0.96
CA LYS A 82 -10.81 -22.25 1.27
C LYS A 82 -9.39 -22.72 1.63
N THR A 83 -8.59 -21.84 2.21
CA THR A 83 -7.27 -22.19 2.74
C THR A 83 -7.38 -23.21 3.86
N SER A 84 -6.38 -24.09 3.97
CA SER A 84 -6.24 -25.03 5.09
C SER A 84 -5.23 -24.55 6.14
N LEU A 85 -4.54 -23.43 5.88
CA LEU A 85 -3.55 -22.89 6.79
C LEU A 85 -4.19 -22.39 8.10
N PRO A 86 -3.53 -22.62 9.24
CA PRO A 86 -3.82 -21.92 10.49
C PRO A 86 -3.60 -20.41 10.33
N ILE A 87 -4.55 -19.61 10.84
CA ILE A 87 -4.48 -18.15 10.80
C ILE A 87 -4.60 -17.58 12.21
N VAL A 88 -3.56 -16.90 12.68
CA VAL A 88 -3.51 -16.23 13.97
C VAL A 88 -4.01 -14.80 13.82
N SER A 89 -4.99 -14.41 14.65
CA SER A 89 -5.40 -13.02 14.83
C SER A 89 -4.66 -12.43 16.04
N ASP A 90 -3.62 -11.65 15.78
CA ASP A 90 -2.73 -11.10 16.82
C ASP A 90 -2.34 -9.66 16.47
N THR A 91 -2.55 -8.71 17.38
CA THR A 91 -2.19 -7.30 17.16
C THR A 91 -0.82 -6.92 17.71
N THR A 92 -0.17 -7.83 18.46
CA THR A 92 1.07 -7.57 19.20
C THR A 92 2.33 -8.09 18.49
N HIS A 93 2.17 -8.84 17.40
CA HIS A 93 3.30 -9.41 16.65
C HIS A 93 4.29 -8.37 16.12
N TYR A 94 3.85 -7.16 15.79
CA TYR A 94 4.75 -6.10 15.31
C TYR A 94 5.79 -5.72 16.36
N ASP A 95 5.41 -5.64 17.63
CA ASP A 95 6.32 -5.26 18.72
C ASP A 95 7.37 -6.34 18.98
N TYR A 96 6.99 -7.59 18.81
CA TYR A 96 7.84 -8.74 19.05
C TYR A 96 8.80 -9.02 17.88
N PHE A 97 8.27 -9.13 16.66
CA PHE A 97 9.04 -9.54 15.48
C PHE A 97 9.71 -8.36 14.76
N LYS A 98 9.26 -7.12 15.00
CA LYS A 98 9.88 -5.85 14.54
C LYS A 98 10.13 -5.74 13.03
N TYR A 99 9.45 -6.54 12.21
CA TYR A 99 9.42 -6.35 10.77
C TYR A 99 8.58 -5.11 10.42
N LYS A 100 8.80 -4.53 9.24
CA LYS A 100 8.17 -3.26 8.87
C LYS A 100 7.28 -3.31 7.65
N VAL A 101 7.45 -4.30 6.79
CA VAL A 101 6.66 -4.45 5.56
C VAL A 101 6.18 -5.88 5.42
N ILE A 102 4.89 -6.04 5.12
CA ILE A 102 4.30 -7.32 4.70
C ILE A 102 4.29 -7.44 3.16
N PRO A 103 4.34 -8.67 2.60
CA PRO A 103 4.50 -9.94 3.31
C PRO A 103 5.87 -10.08 3.96
N HIS A 104 5.98 -10.90 5.01
CA HIS A 104 7.24 -11.16 5.70
C HIS A 104 7.23 -12.60 6.24
N SER A 105 8.25 -13.37 5.89
CA SER A 105 8.34 -14.78 6.28
C SER A 105 9.55 -15.03 7.16
N ILE A 106 9.40 -15.85 8.20
CA ILE A 106 10.50 -16.34 9.04
C ILE A 106 10.50 -17.87 8.97
N LEU A 107 11.62 -18.45 8.52
CA LEU A 107 11.81 -19.89 8.46
C LEU A 107 12.67 -20.33 9.64
N ILE A 108 12.15 -21.29 10.40
CA ILE A 108 12.69 -21.77 11.66
C ILE A 108 12.89 -23.28 11.50
N ASP A 109 14.07 -23.78 11.86
CA ASP A 109 14.32 -25.22 11.80
C ASP A 109 13.70 -25.99 12.98
N LYS A 110 13.83 -27.32 12.95
CA LYS A 110 13.32 -28.20 14.02
C LYS A 110 13.92 -27.95 15.40
N ASN A 111 15.05 -27.26 15.51
CA ASN A 111 15.68 -26.92 16.78
C ASN A 111 15.21 -25.55 17.31
N GLY A 112 14.34 -24.85 16.58
CA GLY A 112 13.89 -23.50 16.89
C GLY A 112 14.88 -22.42 16.46
N ILE A 113 15.80 -22.70 15.54
CA ILE A 113 16.78 -21.72 15.05
C ILE A 113 16.27 -21.03 13.79
N VAL A 114 16.36 -19.70 13.73
CA VAL A 114 15.97 -18.92 12.56
C VAL A 114 16.97 -19.13 11.42
N ARG A 115 16.52 -19.77 10.32
CA ARG A 115 17.32 -20.09 9.13
C ARG A 115 17.14 -19.11 7.99
N ALA A 116 15.98 -18.48 7.86
CA ALA A 116 15.76 -17.40 6.90
C ALA A 116 14.76 -16.38 7.43
N ILE A 117 14.95 -15.13 7.02
CA ILE A 117 13.94 -14.08 7.07
C ILE A 117 13.82 -13.60 5.63
N THR A 118 12.69 -13.80 4.98
CA THR A 118 12.56 -13.60 3.52
C THR A 118 11.15 -13.13 3.13
N GLY A 119 10.90 -12.95 1.85
CA GLY A 119 9.55 -12.81 1.30
C GLY A 119 9.01 -14.18 0.84
N PRO A 120 7.70 -14.42 0.88
CA PRO A 120 7.10 -15.72 0.56
C PRO A 120 7.31 -16.13 -0.92
N GLU A 121 7.62 -15.18 -1.79
CA GLU A 121 8.02 -15.45 -3.18
C GLU A 121 9.26 -16.35 -3.27
N ASN A 122 10.17 -16.27 -2.30
CA ASN A 122 11.41 -17.06 -2.28
C ASN A 122 11.25 -18.45 -1.67
N ILE A 123 10.13 -18.75 -1.01
CA ILE A 123 9.88 -20.05 -0.36
C ILE A 123 9.33 -21.03 -1.38
N ASN A 124 10.08 -22.05 -1.75
CA ASN A 124 9.65 -23.10 -2.69
C ASN A 124 9.98 -24.49 -2.14
N GLU A 125 9.64 -25.54 -2.90
CA GLU A 125 9.86 -26.93 -2.48
C GLU A 125 11.32 -27.21 -2.16
N ASN A 126 12.26 -26.76 -3.00
CA ASN A 126 13.71 -26.95 -2.80
C ASN A 126 14.21 -26.32 -1.49
N VAL A 127 13.67 -25.15 -1.12
CA VAL A 127 14.00 -24.49 0.16
C VAL A 127 13.52 -25.33 1.34
N ILE A 128 12.29 -25.85 1.27
CA ILE A 128 11.73 -26.71 2.33
C ILE A 128 12.50 -28.02 2.43
N GLU A 129 12.84 -28.65 1.30
CA GLU A 129 13.63 -29.87 1.25
C GLU A 129 15.03 -29.65 1.85
N SER A 130 15.70 -28.55 1.53
CA SER A 130 16.99 -28.19 2.13
C SER A 130 16.88 -27.97 3.65
N MET A 131 15.81 -27.31 4.09
CA MET A 131 15.54 -27.11 5.50
C MET A 131 15.32 -28.45 6.24
N LEU A 132 14.57 -29.38 5.64
CA LEU A 132 14.34 -30.72 6.20
C LEU A 132 15.60 -31.59 6.23
N ALA A 133 16.42 -31.53 5.18
CA ALA A 133 17.60 -32.37 5.03
C ALA A 133 18.80 -31.88 5.85
N LYS A 134 19.06 -30.57 5.82
CA LYS A 134 20.31 -29.97 6.33
C LYS A 134 20.12 -28.98 7.47
N ASN A 135 18.89 -28.52 7.72
CA ASN A 135 18.62 -27.33 8.55
C ASN A 135 19.38 -26.08 8.07
N GLU A 136 19.70 -26.01 6.78
CA GLU A 136 20.40 -24.89 6.16
C GLU A 136 19.57 -24.35 5.00
N ILE A 137 19.61 -23.03 4.82
CA ILE A 137 18.89 -22.32 3.76
C ILE A 137 19.81 -21.22 3.25
N GLU A 138 20.10 -21.25 1.95
CA GLU A 138 20.74 -20.15 1.24
C GLU A 138 19.66 -19.30 0.59
N LEU A 139 19.15 -18.34 1.35
CA LEU A 139 18.25 -17.31 0.85
C LEU A 139 18.78 -15.94 1.25
N GLU A 140 18.70 -15.00 0.31
CA GLU A 140 18.97 -13.60 0.61
C GLU A 140 17.99 -13.11 1.69
N PRO A 141 18.48 -12.53 2.80
CA PRO A 141 17.62 -11.96 3.81
C PRO A 141 16.70 -10.90 3.20
N LYS A 142 15.43 -10.92 3.58
CA LYS A 142 14.50 -9.86 3.23
C LYS A 142 14.99 -8.57 3.83
N ASP A 143 15.33 -7.66 2.94
CA ASP A 143 15.67 -6.32 3.33
C ASP A 143 14.43 -5.42 3.21
N ASP A 144 13.82 -5.15 4.37
CA ASP A 144 12.72 -4.19 4.50
C ASP A 144 13.12 -2.76 4.05
N PHE A 145 14.42 -2.53 3.89
CA PHE A 145 15.07 -1.30 3.45
C PHE A 145 16.19 -1.58 2.44
N GLN A 146 15.95 -2.45 1.45
CA GLN A 146 16.94 -2.93 0.47
C GLN A 146 18.20 -2.09 0.35
N SER A 147 19.34 -2.65 0.76
CA SER A 147 20.69 -2.20 0.56
C SER A 147 21.41 -3.12 -0.44
N SER A 148 21.01 -3.08 -1.72
CA SER A 148 21.75 -3.75 -2.81
C SER A 148 22.88 -2.89 -3.36
N PRO A 149 23.97 -3.48 -3.91
CA PRO A 149 25.16 -2.74 -4.31
C PRO A 149 24.88 -1.62 -5.31
N THR A 150 25.70 -0.57 -5.21
CA THR A 150 25.69 0.71 -5.92
C THR A 150 25.54 0.59 -7.44
N LYS A 151 24.31 0.49 -7.96
CA LYS A 151 24.02 1.06 -9.27
C LYS A 151 23.89 2.56 -9.05
N GLU A 152 24.90 3.31 -9.47
CA GLU A 152 24.87 4.77 -9.37
C GLU A 152 23.72 5.31 -10.22
N SER A 153 22.88 6.13 -9.59
CA SER A 153 21.81 6.83 -10.31
C SER A 153 22.40 8.01 -11.07
N THR A 154 21.92 8.20 -12.30
CA THR A 154 22.33 9.33 -13.14
C THR A 154 21.44 10.54 -12.87
N ILE A 155 22.04 11.72 -12.82
CA ILE A 155 21.30 12.98 -12.76
C ILE A 155 20.79 13.29 -14.17
N ILE A 156 19.47 13.35 -14.33
CA ILE A 156 18.81 13.73 -15.59
C ILE A 156 18.69 15.25 -15.66
N ASN A 157 18.30 15.88 -14.54
CA ASN A 157 18.17 17.32 -14.44
C ASN A 157 18.44 17.75 -13.00
N SER A 158 19.18 18.85 -12.80
CA SER A 158 19.42 19.41 -11.48
C SER A 158 19.46 20.92 -11.55
N ILE A 159 18.69 21.56 -10.66
CA ILE A 159 18.67 23.00 -10.46
C ILE A 159 18.86 23.22 -8.96
N SER A 160 19.88 23.95 -8.56
CA SER A 160 20.07 24.35 -7.17
C SER A 160 20.46 25.81 -7.10
N ASN A 161 19.71 26.59 -6.33
CA ASN A 161 19.95 27.99 -6.05
C ASN A 161 19.44 28.34 -4.64
N ARG A 162 19.54 29.62 -4.25
CA ARG A 162 19.12 30.08 -2.91
C ARG A 162 17.63 29.90 -2.62
N ASP A 163 16.80 29.85 -3.66
CA ASP A 163 15.36 29.77 -3.54
C ASP A 163 14.83 28.33 -3.60
N TYR A 164 15.50 27.42 -4.33
CA TYR A 164 15.07 26.03 -4.42
C TYR A 164 16.16 25.08 -4.91
N THR A 165 16.00 23.80 -4.57
CA THR A 165 16.72 22.67 -5.14
C THR A 165 15.73 21.68 -5.75
N ILE A 166 15.96 21.33 -7.01
CA ILE A 166 15.21 20.30 -7.73
C ILE A 166 16.21 19.35 -8.36
N GLU A 167 16.05 18.06 -8.12
CA GLU A 167 16.94 17.05 -8.67
C GLU A 167 16.12 15.87 -9.19
N LEU A 168 16.19 15.65 -10.51
CA LEU A 168 15.58 14.54 -11.21
C LEU A 168 16.68 13.53 -11.56
N ARG A 169 16.50 12.29 -11.13
CA ARG A 169 17.44 11.19 -11.37
C ARG A 169 16.75 10.02 -12.07
N SER A 170 17.56 9.20 -12.73
CA SER A 170 17.17 7.83 -13.09
C SER A 170 16.84 7.01 -11.83
N TYR A 171 16.42 5.77 -12.04
CA TYR A 171 16.18 4.81 -10.97
C TYR A 171 17.31 4.83 -9.91
N GLU A 172 16.90 5.01 -8.66
CA GLU A 172 17.76 4.98 -7.48
C GLU A 172 17.51 3.67 -6.73
N PRO A 173 18.43 2.69 -6.78
CA PRO A 173 18.31 1.50 -5.96
C PRO A 173 18.06 1.88 -4.50
N GLN A 174 17.41 0.99 -3.75
CA GLN A 174 17.18 1.15 -2.30
C GLN A 174 16.16 2.22 -1.90
N LYS A 175 15.85 3.19 -2.76
CA LYS A 175 14.91 4.25 -2.43
C LYS A 175 13.52 3.93 -2.95
N ARG A 176 12.51 4.12 -2.12
CA ARG A 176 11.10 3.94 -2.51
C ARG A 176 10.21 4.85 -1.71
N GLY A 177 9.05 5.16 -2.28
CA GLY A 177 8.02 5.91 -1.57
C GLY A 177 7.95 7.35 -2.03
N ILE A 178 7.13 8.09 -1.30
CA ILE A 178 6.94 9.52 -1.47
C ILE A 178 7.01 10.12 -0.05
N LEU A 179 7.83 11.14 0.13
CA LEU A 179 7.98 11.87 1.37
C LEU A 179 7.83 13.35 1.11
N TYR A 180 6.88 14.00 1.77
CA TYR A 180 6.77 15.46 1.71
C TYR A 180 7.87 16.10 2.56
N VAL A 181 8.54 17.09 1.99
CA VAL A 181 9.48 17.96 2.72
C VAL A 181 8.65 19.03 3.43
N LYS A 182 8.97 19.28 4.70
CA LYS A 182 8.25 20.22 5.54
C LYS A 182 9.18 21.35 5.98
N ASP A 183 8.63 22.56 6.04
CA ASP A 183 9.27 23.72 6.64
C ASP A 183 9.24 23.64 8.19
N ILE A 184 9.81 24.65 8.84
CA ILE A 184 9.86 24.77 10.31
C ILE A 184 8.46 24.86 10.96
N ASP A 185 7.46 25.32 10.21
CA ASP A 185 6.06 25.39 10.63
C ASP A 185 5.31 24.07 10.34
N GLY A 186 5.98 23.07 9.77
CA GLY A 186 5.41 21.78 9.42
C GLY A 186 4.57 21.78 8.14
N LYS A 187 4.59 22.86 7.34
CA LYS A 187 3.89 22.93 6.05
C LYS A 187 4.76 22.36 4.94
N ASN A 188 4.12 21.76 3.94
CA ASN A 188 4.85 21.13 2.84
C ASN A 188 5.47 22.19 1.90
N ASN A 189 6.79 22.23 1.81
CA ASN A 189 7.56 23.10 0.91
C ASN A 189 8.34 22.31 -0.15
N GLY A 190 8.04 21.03 -0.31
CA GLY A 190 8.73 20.16 -1.25
C GLY A 190 8.30 18.70 -1.17
N ILE A 191 8.95 17.85 -1.95
CA ILE A 191 8.68 16.42 -2.03
C ILE A 191 9.93 15.64 -2.42
N LYS A 192 10.04 14.42 -1.94
CA LYS A 192 10.97 13.39 -2.41
C LYS A 192 10.14 12.24 -2.94
N MET A 193 10.22 11.98 -4.23
CA MET A 193 9.60 10.83 -4.88
C MET A 193 10.72 9.91 -5.34
N TRP A 194 10.63 8.63 -5.01
CA TRP A 194 11.63 7.66 -5.42
C TRP A 194 11.05 6.61 -6.34
N ASN A 195 11.72 6.41 -7.47
CA ASN A 195 11.43 5.38 -8.46
C ASN A 195 9.95 5.32 -8.84
N ARG A 196 9.41 6.42 -9.36
CA ARG A 196 8.05 6.57 -9.87
C ARG A 196 8.06 6.71 -11.39
N THR A 197 7.04 6.16 -12.03
CA THR A 197 6.74 6.43 -13.44
C THR A 197 6.22 7.86 -13.60
N LEU A 198 6.36 8.42 -14.79
CA LEU A 198 6.06 9.84 -15.04
C LEU A 198 4.60 10.20 -14.78
N ASP A 199 3.67 9.32 -15.15
CA ASP A 199 2.25 9.45 -14.85
C ASP A 199 1.99 9.57 -13.33
N ILE A 200 2.67 8.77 -12.49
CA ILE A 200 2.58 8.88 -11.02
C ILE A 200 3.17 10.20 -10.52
N MET A 201 4.30 10.64 -11.09
CA MET A 201 4.94 11.90 -10.68
C MET A 201 4.03 13.09 -11.00
N TYR A 202 3.51 13.18 -12.22
CA TYR A 202 2.56 14.22 -12.59
C TYR A 202 1.28 14.14 -11.77
N LYS A 203 0.68 12.95 -11.63
CA LYS A 203 -0.51 12.72 -10.79
C LYS A 203 -0.30 13.26 -9.37
N THR A 204 0.87 13.03 -8.79
CA THR A 204 1.22 13.52 -7.46
C THR A 204 1.37 15.04 -7.42
N LEU A 205 2.06 15.63 -8.41
CA LEU A 205 2.27 17.09 -8.47
C LEU A 205 0.99 17.86 -8.82
N PHE A 206 0.02 17.24 -9.49
CA PHE A 206 -1.28 17.83 -9.79
C PHE A 206 -2.36 17.53 -8.73
N ASP A 207 -2.03 16.79 -7.66
CA ASP A 207 -2.98 16.34 -6.64
C ASP A 207 -4.15 15.51 -7.17
N ILE A 208 -3.93 14.76 -8.26
CA ILE A 208 -4.96 13.93 -8.86
C ILE A 208 -5.16 12.68 -7.98
N PRO A 209 -6.39 12.40 -7.51
CA PRO A 209 -6.62 11.36 -6.49
C PRO A 209 -6.39 9.94 -7.00
N SER A 210 -6.80 9.62 -8.23
CA SER A 210 -6.76 8.27 -8.80
C SER A 210 -6.27 8.24 -10.24
N PHE A 211 -5.96 7.05 -10.75
CA PHE A 211 -5.63 6.84 -12.17
C PHE A 211 -6.87 6.97 -13.07
N ASN A 212 -8.09 6.85 -12.53
CA ASN A 212 -9.35 7.03 -13.26
C ASN A 212 -9.57 8.48 -13.74
N ARG A 213 -8.70 9.40 -13.33
CA ARG A 213 -8.69 10.81 -13.75
C ARG A 213 -7.49 11.17 -14.63
N ILE A 214 -6.83 10.16 -15.22
CA ILE A 214 -5.76 10.37 -16.19
C ILE A 214 -6.31 10.15 -17.59
N ILE A 215 -6.15 11.15 -18.46
CA ILE A 215 -6.53 11.08 -19.86
C ILE A 215 -5.26 11.10 -20.71
N TYR A 216 -4.97 9.97 -21.36
CA TYR A 216 -3.85 9.88 -22.29
C TYR A 216 -4.26 10.42 -23.68
N LYS A 217 -3.42 11.26 -24.27
CA LYS A 217 -3.60 11.84 -25.61
C LYS A 217 -2.43 11.46 -26.52
N ASP A 218 -2.52 11.79 -27.81
CA ASP A 218 -1.46 11.59 -28.80
C ASP A 218 -0.93 10.14 -28.85
N SER A 219 -1.88 9.19 -28.86
CA SER A 219 -1.64 7.74 -28.88
C SER A 219 -0.89 7.18 -27.66
N LEU A 220 -0.71 7.97 -26.60
CA LEU A 220 -0.28 7.46 -25.30
C LEU A 220 -1.38 6.61 -24.65
N SER A 221 -0.94 5.73 -23.78
CA SER A 221 -1.74 4.85 -22.95
C SER A 221 -1.00 4.53 -21.64
N GLU A 222 -1.65 3.84 -20.71
CA GLU A 222 -1.00 3.33 -19.50
C GLU A 222 0.22 2.43 -19.81
N LYS A 223 0.21 1.73 -20.96
CA LYS A 223 1.31 0.84 -21.38
C LYS A 223 2.60 1.58 -21.68
N ASP A 224 2.54 2.89 -21.94
CA ASP A 224 3.70 3.74 -22.15
C ASP A 224 4.40 4.12 -20.83
N PHE A 225 3.82 3.72 -19.68
CA PHE A 225 4.34 3.99 -18.34
C PHE A 225 4.51 2.69 -17.51
N PRO A 226 5.23 1.67 -18.03
CA PRO A 226 5.37 0.42 -17.31
C PRO A 226 6.17 0.61 -16.02
N PHE A 227 5.86 -0.19 -14.98
CA PHE A 227 6.56 -0.11 -13.69
C PHE A 227 7.92 -0.83 -13.68
N GLU A 228 8.64 -0.76 -14.79
CA GLU A 228 9.97 -1.34 -15.00
C GLU A 228 11.06 -0.32 -14.62
N GLU A 229 12.26 -0.80 -14.27
CA GLU A 229 13.36 0.05 -13.80
C GLU A 229 13.69 1.21 -14.77
N ALA A 230 13.68 0.94 -16.08
CA ALA A 230 14.02 1.91 -17.11
C ALA A 230 13.05 3.10 -17.21
N TYR A 231 11.83 2.97 -16.68
CA TYR A 231 10.76 3.97 -16.76
C TYR A 231 10.46 4.61 -15.39
N ARG A 232 11.35 4.38 -14.41
CA ARG A 232 11.19 4.87 -13.04
C ARG A 232 12.26 5.91 -12.71
N TYR A 233 11.80 7.03 -12.17
CA TYR A 233 12.62 8.19 -11.88
C TYR A 233 12.46 8.63 -10.42
N SER A 234 13.47 9.30 -9.90
CA SER A 234 13.41 9.94 -8.59
C SER A 234 13.43 11.46 -8.74
N LEU A 235 12.61 12.16 -7.96
CA LEU A 235 12.53 13.61 -7.96
C LEU A 235 12.58 14.15 -6.54
N LEU A 236 13.57 14.98 -6.28
CA LEU A 236 13.64 15.86 -5.12
C LEU A 236 13.16 17.24 -5.55
N ILE A 237 12.29 17.84 -4.75
CA ILE A 237 11.93 19.26 -4.79
C ILE A 237 12.02 19.76 -3.36
N GLU A 238 12.77 20.83 -3.15
CA GLU A 238 12.85 21.54 -1.88
C GLU A 238 12.89 23.03 -2.18
N THR A 239 12.03 23.80 -1.51
CA THR A 239 11.89 25.23 -1.78
C THR A 239 12.02 26.04 -0.51
N SER A 240 12.54 27.25 -0.65
CA SER A 240 12.46 28.28 0.38
C SER A 240 11.02 28.72 0.59
N GLU A 241 10.80 29.43 1.70
CA GLU A 241 9.49 30.01 2.06
C GLU A 241 8.85 30.81 0.91
N LYS A 242 9.66 31.50 0.11
CA LYS A 242 9.22 32.30 -1.05
C LYS A 242 8.50 31.46 -2.12
N PHE A 243 8.84 30.18 -2.25
CA PHE A 243 8.32 29.28 -3.28
C PHE A 243 7.47 28.13 -2.71
N LYS A 244 7.15 28.14 -1.42
CA LYS A 244 6.38 27.08 -0.74
C LYS A 244 5.00 26.78 -1.37
N ASN A 245 4.41 27.72 -2.08
CA ASN A 245 3.12 27.53 -2.76
C ASN A 245 3.27 27.15 -4.23
N ASN A 246 4.49 27.19 -4.78
CA ASN A 246 4.76 26.98 -6.21
C ASN A 246 5.66 25.76 -6.48
N TRP A 247 6.11 25.04 -5.45
CA TRP A 247 7.05 23.91 -5.60
C TRP A 247 6.51 22.80 -6.52
N LYS A 248 5.19 22.57 -6.55
CA LYS A 248 4.56 21.60 -7.45
C LYS A 248 4.72 21.99 -8.91
N GLN A 249 4.45 23.26 -9.22
CA GLN A 249 4.61 23.79 -10.58
C GLN A 249 6.06 23.74 -11.02
N LEU A 250 7.01 24.08 -10.15
CA LEU A 250 8.43 23.95 -10.44
C LEU A 250 8.82 22.50 -10.80
N GLY A 251 8.27 21.52 -10.08
CA GLY A 251 8.43 20.10 -10.40
C GLY A 251 7.86 19.74 -11.77
N ILE A 252 6.64 20.19 -12.07
CA ILE A 252 5.97 19.98 -13.36
C ILE A 252 6.82 20.57 -14.49
N ASP A 253 7.36 21.78 -14.31
CA ASP A 253 8.21 22.43 -15.30
C ASP A 253 9.50 21.66 -15.57
N VAL A 254 10.10 21.05 -14.54
CA VAL A 254 11.30 20.20 -14.71
C VAL A 254 10.96 18.92 -15.46
N LEU A 255 9.84 18.25 -15.14
CA LEU A 255 9.39 17.07 -15.88
C LEU A 255 9.10 17.42 -17.35
N ASN A 256 8.34 18.49 -17.57
CA ASN A 256 8.01 19.00 -18.90
C ASN A 256 9.25 19.45 -19.68
N LYS A 257 10.38 19.78 -19.05
CA LYS A 257 11.64 20.07 -19.77
C LYS A 257 12.45 18.82 -20.07
N SER A 258 12.34 17.79 -19.24
CA SER A 258 13.24 16.63 -19.26
C SER A 258 12.77 15.47 -20.13
N PHE A 259 11.47 15.40 -20.46
CA PHE A 259 10.88 14.29 -21.22
C PHE A 259 10.17 14.77 -22.50
N ASP A 260 9.85 13.85 -23.41
CA ASP A 260 9.10 14.12 -24.65
C ASP A 260 7.58 14.19 -24.43
N ILE A 261 7.14 14.11 -23.18
CA ILE A 261 5.74 14.24 -22.76
C ILE A 261 5.55 15.47 -21.89
N ASN A 262 4.31 15.95 -21.85
CA ASN A 262 3.85 16.98 -20.95
C ASN A 262 2.56 16.52 -20.27
N ALA A 263 2.20 17.19 -19.18
CA ALA A 263 0.90 17.01 -18.56
C ALA A 263 0.27 18.34 -18.13
N ARG A 264 -1.06 18.39 -18.06
CA ARG A 264 -1.83 19.56 -17.62
C ARG A 264 -3.14 19.13 -16.96
N LYS A 265 -3.69 19.99 -16.10
CA LYS A 265 -5.07 19.82 -15.62
C LYS A 265 -6.06 20.30 -16.68
N SER A 266 -7.18 19.60 -16.79
CA SER A 266 -8.32 20.00 -17.60
C SER A 266 -9.62 19.50 -16.96
N ILE A 267 -10.74 19.77 -17.60
CA ILE A 267 -12.04 19.20 -17.22
C ILE A 267 -12.48 18.29 -18.36
N ASP A 268 -12.84 17.05 -18.03
CA ASP A 268 -13.48 16.12 -18.95
C ASP A 268 -14.82 15.68 -18.37
N LEU A 269 -15.74 15.26 -19.23
CA LEU A 269 -16.99 14.65 -18.82
C LEU A 269 -16.72 13.17 -18.57
N LEU A 270 -16.87 12.64 -17.37
CA LEU A 270 -16.62 11.22 -17.10
C LEU A 270 -17.85 10.54 -16.50
N ASN A 271 -18.04 9.25 -16.79
CA ASN A 271 -18.92 8.43 -15.98
C ASN A 271 -18.38 8.45 -14.55
N CYS A 272 -19.25 8.59 -13.55
CA CYS A 272 -18.84 8.80 -12.17
C CYS A 272 -19.68 7.97 -11.21
N TYR A 273 -19.13 7.76 -10.01
CA TYR A 273 -19.95 7.56 -8.83
C TYR A 273 -20.18 8.91 -8.16
N ILE A 274 -21.29 9.03 -7.44
CA ILE A 274 -21.56 10.18 -6.58
C ILE A 274 -21.69 9.71 -5.14
N LEU A 275 -21.09 10.46 -4.24
CA LEU A 275 -21.30 10.33 -2.80
C LEU A 275 -22.38 11.31 -2.37
N LYS A 276 -23.48 10.82 -1.83
CA LYS A 276 -24.61 11.61 -1.35
C LYS A 276 -24.75 11.50 0.15
N ASN A 277 -25.18 12.58 0.79
CA ASN A 277 -25.71 12.57 2.14
C ASN A 277 -27.24 12.40 2.04
N ILE A 278 -27.77 11.27 2.50
CA ILE A 278 -29.15 10.87 2.24
C ILE A 278 -30.08 11.09 3.44
N ASP A 279 -29.54 11.26 4.65
CA ASP A 279 -30.35 11.39 5.87
C ASP A 279 -29.81 12.37 6.91
N ASN A 280 -28.69 13.07 6.64
CA ASN A 280 -28.07 14.07 7.51
C ASN A 280 -27.69 13.54 8.91
N THR A 281 -27.43 12.24 9.05
CA THR A 281 -27.05 11.65 10.34
C THR A 281 -25.59 11.88 10.73
N ILE A 282 -24.71 12.16 9.76
CA ILE A 282 -23.31 12.46 10.02
C ILE A 282 -23.14 13.73 10.86
N LYS A 283 -22.25 13.68 11.86
CA LYS A 283 -21.97 14.79 12.77
C LYS A 283 -20.57 15.32 12.57
N GLU A 284 -20.41 16.64 12.69
CA GLU A 284 -19.09 17.25 12.70
C GLU A 284 -18.21 16.72 13.85
N SER A 285 -16.92 16.62 13.56
CA SER A 285 -15.90 16.13 14.48
C SER A 285 -15.68 17.10 15.63
N ILE A 286 -15.64 16.56 16.84
CA ILE A 286 -15.24 17.28 18.06
C ILE A 286 -13.76 17.04 18.41
N ALA A 287 -13.03 16.29 17.58
CA ALA A 287 -11.63 15.97 17.85
C ALA A 287 -10.76 17.23 17.81
N THR A 288 -9.70 17.24 18.62
CA THR A 288 -8.71 18.33 18.64
C THR A 288 -7.70 18.17 17.51
N GLU A 289 -7.31 16.93 17.21
CA GLU A 289 -6.31 16.57 16.22
C GLU A 289 -6.94 15.92 14.97
N SER A 290 -6.29 16.11 13.82
CA SER A 290 -6.67 15.44 12.58
C SER A 290 -5.90 14.14 12.42
N GLU A 291 -6.59 13.07 12.02
CA GLU A 291 -6.00 11.77 11.74
C GLU A 291 -6.46 11.30 10.35
N TYR A 292 -5.57 10.71 9.58
CA TYR A 292 -5.92 10.00 8.36
C TYR A 292 -5.00 8.80 8.20
N LYS A 293 -5.60 7.61 8.16
CA LYS A 293 -4.93 6.33 7.95
C LYS A 293 -5.81 5.45 7.08
N PHE A 294 -5.23 4.78 6.10
CA PHE A 294 -5.93 3.75 5.35
C PHE A 294 -4.98 2.59 5.04
N MET A 295 -5.53 1.38 5.03
CA MET A 295 -4.83 0.14 4.70
C MET A 295 -5.79 -0.72 3.88
N GLY A 296 -5.68 -0.61 2.55
CA GLY A 296 -6.68 -1.10 1.60
C GLY A 296 -8.10 -0.72 2.01
N SER A 297 -8.98 -1.70 2.19
CA SER A 297 -10.39 -1.50 2.51
C SER A 297 -10.68 -1.09 3.98
N ILE A 298 -9.65 -0.73 4.74
CA ILE A 298 -9.78 -0.13 6.07
C ILE A 298 -9.45 1.36 5.97
N LEU A 299 -10.34 2.21 6.46
CA LEU A 299 -10.18 3.66 6.55
C LEU A 299 -10.43 4.13 7.97
N LYS A 300 -9.57 5.04 8.43
CA LYS A 300 -9.78 5.83 9.63
C LYS A 300 -9.45 7.27 9.32
N MET A 301 -10.44 8.14 9.44
CA MET A 301 -10.25 9.57 9.34
C MET A 301 -10.92 10.28 10.51
N LYS A 302 -10.25 11.31 11.03
CA LYS A 302 -10.75 12.17 12.09
C LYS A 302 -10.48 13.61 11.78
N LYS A 303 -11.46 14.48 12.02
CA LYS A 303 -11.37 15.92 11.78
C LYS A 303 -10.85 16.21 10.36
N THR A 304 -11.38 15.52 9.36
CA THR A 304 -11.05 15.71 7.94
C THR A 304 -12.28 16.06 7.12
N GLY A 305 -12.10 16.81 6.04
CA GLY A 305 -13.19 17.09 5.10
C GLY A 305 -13.60 15.88 4.26
N ILE A 306 -14.82 15.91 3.73
CA ILE A 306 -15.43 14.82 2.95
C ILE A 306 -14.64 14.47 1.68
N SER A 307 -13.87 15.42 1.13
CA SER A 307 -12.96 15.19 0.01
C SER A 307 -11.94 14.09 0.29
N THR A 308 -11.52 13.92 1.55
CA THR A 308 -10.63 12.81 1.94
C THR A 308 -11.32 11.46 1.76
N LEU A 309 -12.61 11.37 2.07
CA LEU A 309 -13.40 10.15 1.90
C LEU A 309 -13.61 9.88 0.41
N VAL A 310 -13.96 10.90 -0.37
CA VAL A 310 -14.11 10.79 -1.83
C VAL A 310 -12.83 10.25 -2.47
N ASN A 311 -11.67 10.81 -2.11
CA ASN A 311 -10.36 10.35 -2.60
C ASN A 311 -10.03 8.91 -2.18
N TYR A 312 -10.50 8.48 -1.01
CA TYR A 312 -10.37 7.09 -0.57
C TYR A 312 -11.26 6.17 -1.39
N LEU A 313 -12.55 6.48 -1.54
CA LEU A 313 -13.53 5.67 -2.25
C LEU A 313 -13.12 5.46 -3.71
N GLU A 314 -12.55 6.50 -4.34
CA GLU A 314 -12.13 6.44 -5.73
C GLU A 314 -10.99 5.42 -6.00
N LYS A 315 -10.28 4.98 -4.97
CA LYS A 315 -9.28 3.90 -5.10
C LYS A 315 -9.92 2.54 -5.36
N PHE A 316 -11.21 2.39 -5.09
CA PHE A 316 -11.95 1.13 -5.14
C PHE A 316 -13.08 1.14 -6.16
N THR A 317 -13.20 2.20 -6.94
CA THR A 317 -14.17 2.32 -8.02
C THR A 317 -13.47 2.28 -9.38
N ASP A 318 -14.19 1.84 -10.40
CA ASP A 318 -13.77 1.83 -11.81
C ASP A 318 -13.90 3.22 -12.48
N HIS A 319 -14.43 4.21 -11.76
CA HIS A 319 -14.71 5.56 -12.23
C HIS A 319 -14.45 6.59 -11.14
N PRO A 320 -14.25 7.88 -11.47
CA PRO A 320 -14.12 8.94 -10.48
C PRO A 320 -15.30 9.01 -9.52
N VAL A 321 -15.04 9.46 -8.29
CA VAL A 321 -16.08 9.73 -7.28
C VAL A 321 -16.23 11.24 -7.15
N VAL A 322 -17.46 11.72 -7.27
CA VAL A 322 -17.81 13.13 -7.13
C VAL A 322 -18.56 13.33 -5.81
N ASP A 323 -18.17 14.38 -5.08
CA ASP A 323 -18.89 14.80 -3.88
C ASP A 323 -20.22 15.47 -4.26
N SER A 324 -21.32 14.95 -3.72
CA SER A 324 -22.67 15.52 -3.84
C SER A 324 -23.38 15.47 -2.48
N THR A 325 -22.61 15.69 -1.41
CA THR A 325 -23.08 15.59 -0.02
C THR A 325 -23.53 16.93 0.59
N ASP A 326 -23.13 18.06 -0.01
CA ASP A 326 -23.25 19.42 0.53
C ASP A 326 -22.56 19.63 1.90
N LEU A 327 -21.70 18.69 2.32
CA LEU A 327 -21.00 18.72 3.60
C LEU A 327 -19.72 19.55 3.51
N VAL A 328 -19.68 20.67 4.24
CA VAL A 328 -18.52 21.59 4.29
C VAL A 328 -17.67 21.44 5.55
N GLY A 329 -18.15 20.68 6.54
CA GLY A 329 -17.50 20.50 7.83
C GLY A 329 -16.34 19.50 7.81
N LYS A 330 -15.91 19.12 9.01
CA LYS A 330 -14.92 18.06 9.21
C LYS A 330 -15.56 16.92 9.98
N TYR A 331 -15.25 15.69 9.62
CA TYR A 331 -15.96 14.51 10.10
C TYR A 331 -15.00 13.43 10.59
N ASP A 332 -15.54 12.57 11.46
CA ASP A 332 -14.88 11.35 11.90
C ASP A 332 -15.57 10.16 11.22
N ILE A 333 -14.82 9.40 10.42
CA ILE A 333 -15.33 8.26 9.66
C ILE A 333 -14.34 7.11 9.78
N GLU A 334 -14.85 5.96 10.20
CA GLU A 334 -14.12 4.69 10.23
C GLU A 334 -14.87 3.68 9.35
N LEU A 335 -14.20 3.13 8.34
CA LEU A 335 -14.73 2.10 7.47
C LEU A 335 -13.86 0.85 7.59
N ASP A 336 -14.50 -0.30 7.74
CA ASP A 336 -13.84 -1.61 7.67
C ASP A 336 -14.75 -2.52 6.84
N TRP A 337 -14.45 -2.65 5.55
CA TRP A 337 -15.30 -3.33 4.57
C TRP A 337 -14.47 -4.28 3.69
N PHE A 338 -15.13 -5.12 2.90
CA PHE A 338 -14.47 -6.17 2.12
C PHE A 338 -14.48 -5.86 0.62
N GLU A 339 -13.30 -5.79 0.00
CA GLU A 339 -13.15 -5.45 -1.42
C GLU A 339 -13.83 -6.45 -2.36
N ASP A 340 -13.83 -7.73 -1.99
CA ASP A 340 -14.51 -8.81 -2.71
C ASP A 340 -16.04 -8.79 -2.57
N ASP A 341 -16.57 -7.94 -1.68
CA ASP A 341 -17.99 -7.76 -1.42
C ASP A 341 -18.33 -6.27 -1.22
N PRO A 342 -18.39 -5.49 -2.32
CA PRO A 342 -18.61 -4.04 -2.26
C PRO A 342 -19.91 -3.63 -1.55
N LYS A 343 -20.87 -4.54 -1.36
CA LYS A 343 -22.08 -4.26 -0.57
C LYS A 343 -21.75 -3.88 0.87
N THR A 344 -20.66 -4.44 1.41
CA THR A 344 -20.20 -4.13 2.76
C THR A 344 -19.73 -2.67 2.88
N LEU A 345 -19.14 -2.09 1.83
CA LEU A 345 -18.84 -0.65 1.79
C LEU A 345 -20.11 0.18 1.91
N PHE A 346 -21.15 -0.18 1.16
CA PHE A 346 -22.42 0.54 1.22
C PHE A 346 -23.07 0.45 2.60
N SER A 347 -22.96 -0.70 3.28
CA SER A 347 -23.38 -0.85 4.67
C SER A 347 -22.57 0.04 5.64
N GLU A 348 -21.25 0.13 5.48
CA GLU A 348 -20.40 1.01 6.30
C GLU A 348 -20.74 2.49 6.08
N LEU A 349 -20.87 2.94 4.83
CA LEU A 349 -21.22 4.33 4.50
C LEU A 349 -22.60 4.72 5.06
N LYS A 350 -23.56 3.80 5.03
CA LYS A 350 -24.92 4.02 5.55
C LYS A 350 -24.93 4.33 7.05
N LYS A 351 -23.94 3.85 7.83
CA LYS A 351 -23.82 4.21 9.27
C LYS A 351 -23.64 5.72 9.49
N TYR A 352 -23.16 6.42 8.47
CA TYR A 352 -22.95 7.86 8.46
C TYR A 352 -23.98 8.59 7.60
N GLY A 353 -25.05 7.93 7.16
CA GLY A 353 -26.01 8.58 6.28
C GLY A 353 -25.50 8.86 4.88
N LEU A 354 -24.41 8.20 4.48
CA LEU A 354 -23.79 8.39 3.19
C LEU A 354 -24.17 7.25 2.23
N LYS A 355 -24.33 7.59 0.96
CA LYS A 355 -24.62 6.63 -0.12
C LYS A 355 -23.67 6.88 -1.29
N LEU A 356 -22.96 5.84 -1.69
CA LEU A 356 -22.19 5.80 -2.94
C LEU A 356 -23.03 5.09 -4.01
N GLU A 357 -23.23 5.72 -5.16
CA GLU A 357 -23.96 5.12 -6.28
C GLU A 357 -23.38 5.53 -7.64
N LYS A 358 -23.51 4.66 -8.64
CA LYS A 358 -23.21 5.03 -10.03
C LYS A 358 -24.17 6.13 -10.47
N TYR A 359 -23.65 7.12 -11.17
CA TYR A 359 -24.45 8.19 -11.76
C TYR A 359 -24.67 7.92 -13.25
N ASP A 360 -25.92 8.03 -13.69
CA ASP A 360 -26.32 7.66 -15.05
C ASP A 360 -25.83 8.62 -16.14
N LYS A 361 -25.30 9.79 -15.74
CA LYS A 361 -24.80 10.82 -16.66
C LYS A 361 -23.31 11.05 -16.44
N ARG A 362 -22.64 11.57 -17.47
CA ARG A 362 -21.27 12.06 -17.34
C ARG A 362 -21.25 13.39 -16.59
N LEU A 363 -20.33 13.55 -15.65
CA LEU A 363 -20.13 14.78 -14.88
C LEU A 363 -18.80 15.45 -15.26
N PRO A 364 -18.71 16.79 -15.16
CA PRO A 364 -17.44 17.49 -15.29
C PRO A 364 -16.53 17.10 -14.12
N VAL A 365 -15.37 16.55 -14.44
CA VAL A 365 -14.37 16.09 -13.47
C VAL A 365 -13.04 16.74 -13.80
N GLU A 366 -12.35 17.25 -12.79
CA GLU A 366 -10.94 17.65 -12.94
C GLU A 366 -10.09 16.41 -13.22
N VAL A 367 -9.42 16.42 -14.36
CA VAL A 367 -8.54 15.36 -14.84
C VAL A 367 -7.14 15.90 -15.11
N MET A 368 -6.17 15.00 -15.18
CA MET A 368 -4.86 15.27 -15.75
C MET A 368 -4.79 14.67 -17.15
N GLU A 369 -4.48 15.50 -18.14
CA GLU A 369 -4.12 15.04 -19.48
C GLU A 369 -2.61 14.83 -19.54
N ILE A 370 -2.19 13.69 -20.09
CA ILE A 370 -0.79 13.42 -20.45
C ILE A 370 -0.73 13.29 -21.97
N TYR A 371 0.21 14.00 -22.60
CA TYR A 371 0.27 14.18 -24.05
C TYR A 371 1.71 14.31 -24.55
N ARG A 372 1.98 14.01 -25.82
CA ARG A 372 3.32 14.12 -26.40
C ARG A 372 3.61 15.58 -26.76
N LYS A 373 4.87 16.00 -26.62
CA LYS A 373 5.32 17.28 -27.16
C LYS A 373 5.21 17.25 -28.69
N LYS A 374 4.77 18.37 -29.24
CA LYS A 374 4.71 18.59 -30.69
C LYS A 374 5.99 19.24 -31.18
#